data_AF-A0A5A7SHI3-F1
#
_entry.id   AF-A0A5A7SHI3-F1
#
_cell.length_a   1.000
_cell.length_b   1.000
_cell.length_c   1.000
_cell.angle_alpha   90.00
_cell.angle_beta   90.00
_cell.angle_gamma   90.00
#
_symmetry.space_group_name_H-M   'P 1'
#
loop_
_entity.id
_entity.type
_entity.pdbx_description
1 polymer ?
#
loop_
_entity_poly.entity_id
_entity_poly.type
_entity_poly.pdbx_seq_one_letter_code
_entity_poly.pdbx_strand_id
1 'polypeptide(L)'
;MEKNMKLHTVALWLAALGGAFIAYIGLSYLIVPGSIVTGFGFPRWPGGDADGFYAVKGTRDLVCGLVVFALIAAREHRALAIALGVVSLIPFGDAINVLSHHGSIATALGVHTATALFVLFTAALLYRTSERDSDTARQLDQSSSVAAL
;
A
#
# COMPACT_ATOMS: atom_id res chain seq x y z
N MET A 1 14.29 -23.16 -1.10
CA MET A 1 14.11 -22.24 0.05
C MET A 1 14.71 -20.85 -0.22
N GLU A 2 15.99 -20.75 -0.57
CA GLU A 2 16.70 -19.45 -0.67
C GLU A 2 16.03 -18.40 -1.58
N LYS A 3 15.60 -18.79 -2.79
CA LYS A 3 14.93 -17.86 -3.73
C LYS A 3 13.64 -17.26 -3.17
N ASN A 4 12.87 -18.04 -2.41
CA ASN A 4 11.59 -17.61 -1.85
C ASN A 4 11.80 -16.67 -0.66
N MET A 5 12.79 -16.98 0.18
CA MET A 5 13.23 -16.10 1.26
C MET A 5 13.63 -14.72 0.71
N LYS A 6 14.37 -14.69 -0.40
CA LYS A 6 14.76 -13.45 -1.09
C LYS A 6 13.54 -12.68 -1.61
N LEU A 7 12.57 -13.35 -2.23
CA LEU A 7 11.34 -12.72 -2.74
C LEU A 7 10.44 -12.17 -1.63
N HIS A 8 10.32 -12.88 -0.51
CA HIS A 8 9.56 -12.42 0.65
C HIS A 8 10.16 -11.14 1.24
N THR A 9 11.48 -11.12 1.44
CA THR A 9 12.20 -9.93 1.89
C THR A 9 12.02 -8.76 0.93
N VAL A 10 12.11 -8.99 -0.39
CA VAL A 10 11.82 -7.95 -1.39
C VAL A 10 10.39 -7.43 -1.25
N ALA A 11 9.39 -8.30 -1.09
CA ALA A 11 8.00 -7.88 -0.92
C ALA A 11 7.78 -7.04 0.35
N LEU A 12 8.45 -7.38 1.45
CA LEU A 12 8.42 -6.58 2.68
C LEU A 12 9.07 -5.20 2.49
N TRP A 13 10.19 -5.12 1.77
CA TRP A 13 10.81 -3.83 1.44
C TRP A 13 9.92 -2.99 0.54
N LEU A 14 9.29 -3.58 -0.48
CA LEU A 14 8.33 -2.87 -1.33
C LEU A 14 7.14 -2.36 -0.52
N ALA A 15 6.62 -3.17 0.41
CA ALA A 15 5.55 -2.77 1.31
C ALA A 15 5.99 -1.62 2.23
N ALA A 16 7.15 -1.72 2.87
CA ALA A 16 7.69 -0.68 3.75
C ALA A 16 7.94 0.64 3.01
N LEU A 17 8.52 0.59 1.80
CA LEU A 17 8.75 1.77 0.97
C LEU A 17 7.42 2.39 0.51
N GLY A 18 6.46 1.57 0.09
CA GLY A 18 5.11 2.04 -0.26
C GLY A 18 4.38 2.68 0.92
N GLY A 19 4.46 2.06 2.11
CA GLY A 19 3.91 2.57 3.36
C GLY A 19 4.56 3.89 3.79
N ALA A 20 5.89 4.00 3.71
CA ALA A 20 6.62 5.24 3.95
C ALA A 20 6.19 6.35 2.98
N PHE A 21 6.10 6.00 1.68
CA PHE A 21 5.74 6.95 0.64
C PHE A 21 4.33 7.51 0.85
N ILE A 22 3.33 6.66 1.08
CA ILE A 22 1.96 7.14 1.30
C ILE A 22 1.83 7.92 2.62
N ALA A 23 2.58 7.53 3.66
CA ALA A 23 2.65 8.31 4.90
C ALA A 23 3.24 9.70 4.69
N TYR A 24 4.29 9.81 3.88
CA TYR A 24 4.89 11.08 3.48
C TYR A 24 3.90 11.96 2.70
N ILE A 25 3.17 11.39 1.74
CA ILE A 25 2.12 12.11 1.01
C ILE A 25 1.04 12.61 2.00
N GLY A 26 0.56 11.74 2.89
CA GLY A 26 -0.42 12.10 3.90
C GLY A 26 0.03 13.25 4.80
N LEU A 27 1.27 13.16 5.29
CA LEU A 27 1.88 14.21 6.11
C LEU A 27 2.04 15.53 5.34
N SER A 28 2.37 15.46 4.05
CA SER A 28 2.51 16.64 3.20
C SER A 28 1.18 17.38 3.01
N TYR A 29 0.07 16.65 2.90
CA TYR A 29 -1.28 17.22 2.88
C TYR A 29 -1.67 17.89 4.21
N LEU A 30 -1.12 17.43 5.34
CA LEU A 30 -1.41 17.99 6.67
C LEU A 30 -0.55 19.22 7.01
N ILE A 31 0.71 19.26 6.55
CA ILE A 31 1.67 20.30 6.95
C ILE A 31 1.82 21.39 5.88
N VAL A 32 1.89 20.99 4.60
CA VAL A 32 2.19 21.90 3.47
C VAL A 32 1.31 21.57 2.25
N PRO A 33 -0.04 21.58 2.39
CA PRO A 33 -0.95 21.15 1.34
C PRO A 33 -0.73 21.89 0.01
N GLY A 34 -0.43 23.18 0.05
CA GLY A 34 -0.18 23.99 -1.15
C GLY A 34 0.94 23.47 -2.07
N SER A 35 1.89 22.68 -1.54
CA SER A 35 2.98 22.10 -2.32
C SER A 35 2.64 20.76 -3.00
N ILE A 36 1.64 20.04 -2.49
CA ILE A 36 1.33 18.66 -2.92
C ILE A 36 -0.01 18.55 -3.65
N VAL A 37 -0.96 19.47 -3.39
CA VAL A 37 -2.33 19.37 -3.91
C VAL A 37 -2.36 19.30 -5.43
N THR A 38 -1.57 20.14 -6.11
CA THR A 38 -1.51 20.21 -7.58
C THR A 38 -1.09 18.89 -8.23
N GLY A 39 -0.35 18.04 -7.51
CA GLY A 39 0.09 16.73 -7.97
C GLY A 39 -1.01 15.68 -8.07
N PHE A 40 -2.19 15.89 -7.47
CA PHE A 40 -3.27 14.89 -7.49
C PHE A 40 -3.96 14.77 -8.85
N GLY A 41 -3.88 15.79 -9.72
CA GLY A 41 -4.37 15.73 -11.10
C GLY A 41 -5.75 16.32 -11.38
N PHE A 42 -6.42 16.95 -10.41
CA PHE A 42 -7.65 17.71 -10.68
C PHE A 42 -7.39 19.01 -11.46
N PRO A 43 -8.35 19.46 -12.28
CA PRO A 43 -8.21 20.70 -13.04
C PRO A 43 -8.35 21.95 -12.16
N ARG A 44 -9.02 21.83 -11.01
CA ARG A 44 -9.18 22.90 -10.01
C ARG A 44 -9.11 22.32 -8.61
N TRP A 45 -8.61 23.13 -7.69
CA TRP A 45 -8.49 22.80 -6.26
C TRP A 45 -9.52 23.60 -5.47
N PRO A 46 -10.02 23.09 -4.34
CA PRO A 46 -10.89 23.87 -3.48
C PRO A 46 -10.22 25.20 -3.13
N GLY A 47 -10.86 26.31 -3.50
CA GLY A 47 -10.42 27.65 -3.13
C GLY A 47 -11.01 28.07 -1.79
N GLY A 48 -10.42 29.07 -1.15
CA GLY A 48 -10.83 29.51 0.19
C GLY A 48 -10.30 28.60 1.30
N ASP A 49 -11.07 28.44 2.38
CA ASP A 49 -10.71 27.56 3.51
C ASP A 49 -10.92 26.08 3.15
N ALA A 50 -9.88 25.51 2.55
CA ALA A 50 -9.84 24.13 2.08
C ALA A 50 -9.05 23.19 3.01
N ASP A 51 -8.51 23.70 4.12
CA ASP A 51 -7.59 22.98 4.99
C ASP A 51 -8.23 21.70 5.55
N GLY A 52 -9.53 21.75 5.87
CA GLY A 52 -10.29 20.58 6.28
C GLY A 52 -10.36 19.49 5.21
N PHE A 53 -10.52 19.85 3.93
CA PHE A 53 -10.55 18.87 2.82
C PHE A 53 -9.19 18.22 2.61
N TYR A 54 -8.11 19.01 2.69
CA TYR A 54 -6.76 18.48 2.59
C TYR A 54 -6.41 17.58 3.78
N ALA A 55 -6.87 17.93 4.99
CA ALA A 55 -6.69 17.12 6.18
C ALA A 55 -7.39 15.76 6.07
N VAL A 56 -8.60 15.68 5.52
CA VAL A 56 -9.29 14.38 5.30
C VAL A 56 -8.42 13.44 4.47
N LYS A 57 -7.87 13.92 3.35
CA LYS A 57 -6.96 13.13 2.52
C LYS A 57 -5.66 12.82 3.26
N GLY A 58 -5.07 13.83 3.91
CA GLY A 58 -3.80 13.71 4.61
C GLY A 58 -3.83 12.66 5.71
N THR A 59 -4.87 12.69 6.55
CA THR A 59 -5.08 11.71 7.62
C THR A 59 -5.32 10.31 7.06
N ARG A 60 -6.14 10.16 6.00
CA ARG A 60 -6.36 8.86 5.34
C ARG A 60 -5.04 8.25 4.90
N ASP A 61 -4.25 8.99 4.14
CA ASP A 61 -3.00 8.49 3.54
C ASP A 61 -1.94 8.20 4.62
N LEU A 62 -1.85 9.06 5.64
CA LEU A 62 -0.96 8.84 6.78
C LEU A 62 -1.32 7.57 7.54
N VAL A 63 -2.60 7.39 7.89
CA VAL A 63 -3.07 6.21 8.61
C VAL A 63 -2.89 4.94 7.79
N CYS A 64 -3.16 4.96 6.48
CA CYS A 64 -2.89 3.81 5.60
C CYS A 64 -1.42 3.40 5.64
N GLY A 65 -0.49 4.35 5.61
CA GLY A 65 0.95 4.08 5.76
C GLY A 65 1.30 3.51 7.13
N LEU A 66 0.72 4.04 8.21
CA LEU A 66 0.94 3.53 9.56
C LEU A 66 0.41 2.10 9.76
N VAL A 67 -0.73 1.74 9.15
CA VAL A 67 -1.26 0.37 9.17
C VAL A 67 -0.25 -0.61 8.56
N VAL A 68 0.42 -0.23 7.47
CA VAL A 68 1.48 -1.06 6.87
C VAL A 68 2.59 -1.32 7.89
N PHE A 69 3.12 -0.28 8.54
CA PHE A 69 4.18 -0.45 9.53
C PHE A 69 3.74 -1.22 10.76
N ALA A 70 2.50 -1.03 11.22
CA ALA A 70 1.95 -1.78 12.34
C ALA A 70 1.91 -3.28 12.04
N LEU A 71 1.48 -3.67 10.84
CA LEU A 71 1.42 -5.08 10.43
C LEU A 71 2.80 -5.69 10.18
N ILE A 72 3.77 -4.92 9.66
CA ILE A 72 5.17 -5.34 9.58
C ILE A 72 5.72 -5.58 10.99
N ALA A 73 5.52 -4.64 11.92
CA ALA A 73 6.02 -4.74 13.29
C ALA A 73 5.37 -5.91 14.06
N ALA A 74 4.09 -6.17 13.83
CA ALA A 74 3.38 -7.33 14.37
C ALA A 74 3.77 -8.66 13.71
N ARG A 75 4.57 -8.63 12.64
CA ARG A 75 4.94 -9.80 11.81
C ARG A 75 3.74 -10.51 11.18
N GLU A 76 2.64 -9.79 10.99
CA GLU A 76 1.38 -10.29 10.43
C GLU A 76 1.38 -10.13 8.90
N HIS A 77 2.28 -10.84 8.22
CA HIS A 77 2.56 -10.63 6.79
C HIS A 77 1.38 -10.98 5.87
N ARG A 78 0.57 -11.97 6.27
CA ARG A 78 -0.65 -12.33 5.53
C ARG A 78 -1.72 -11.24 5.65
N ALA A 79 -1.93 -10.73 6.86
CA ALA A 79 -2.83 -9.60 7.08
C ALA A 79 -2.35 -8.34 6.35
N LEU A 80 -1.03 -8.09 6.35
CA LEU A 80 -0.41 -7.03 5.56
C LEU A 80 -0.70 -7.16 4.07
N ALA A 81 -0.57 -8.36 3.50
CA ALA A 81 -0.86 -8.60 2.10
C ALA A 81 -2.34 -8.31 1.76
N ILE A 82 -3.28 -8.76 2.60
CA ILE A 82 -4.71 -8.48 2.43
C ILE A 82 -4.98 -6.97 2.56
N ALA A 83 -4.40 -6.32 3.57
CA ALA A 83 -4.55 -4.89 3.81
C ALA A 83 -4.04 -4.07 2.62
N LEU A 84 -2.85 -4.39 2.07
CA LEU A 84 -2.32 -3.76 0.86
C LEU A 84 -3.24 -3.97 -0.34
N GLY A 85 -3.82 -5.17 -0.50
CA GLY A 85 -4.80 -5.45 -1.54
C GLY A 85 -6.01 -4.53 -1.46
N VAL A 86 -6.59 -4.34 -0.27
CA VAL A 86 -7.71 -3.41 -0.04
C VAL A 86 -7.27 -1.96 -0.21
N VAL A 87 -6.11 -1.56 0.33
CA VAL A 87 -5.56 -0.21 0.21
C VAL A 87 -5.29 0.14 -1.25
N SER A 88 -4.96 -0.81 -2.14
CA SER A 88 -4.79 -0.54 -3.57
C SER A 88 -6.06 0.01 -4.26
N LEU A 89 -7.24 -0.21 -3.67
CA LEU A 89 -8.49 0.36 -4.17
C LEU A 89 -8.53 1.88 -4.03
N ILE A 90 -7.78 2.45 -3.08
CA ILE A 90 -7.69 3.90 -2.87
C ILE A 90 -7.13 4.60 -4.11
N PRO A 91 -5.91 4.28 -4.61
CA PRO A 91 -5.38 4.92 -5.81
C PRO A 91 -6.17 4.55 -7.08
N PHE A 92 -6.83 3.38 -7.16
CA PHE A 92 -7.79 3.15 -8.24
C PHE A 92 -8.97 4.12 -8.18
N GLY A 93 -9.53 4.33 -7.00
CA GLY A 93 -10.58 5.31 -6.76
C GLY A 93 -10.12 6.74 -7.08
N ASP A 94 -8.89 7.10 -6.69
CA ASP A 94 -8.30 8.41 -6.99
C ASP A 94 -8.13 8.58 -8.53
N ALA A 95 -7.70 7.55 -9.26
CA ALA A 95 -7.62 7.58 -10.73
C ALA A 95 -8.99 7.79 -11.39
N ILE A 96 -10.01 7.04 -10.95
CA ILE A 96 -11.39 7.18 -11.42
C ILE A 96 -11.87 8.60 -11.13
N ASN A 97 -11.67 9.09 -9.91
CA ASN A 97 -12.12 10.40 -9.49
C ASN A 97 -11.52 11.53 -10.34
N VAL A 98 -10.21 11.46 -10.63
CA VAL A 98 -9.53 12.40 -11.52
C VAL A 98 -10.15 12.38 -12.92
N LEU A 99 -10.35 11.19 -13.50
CA LEU A 99 -10.93 11.06 -14.85
C LEU A 99 -12.40 11.52 -14.91
N SER A 100 -13.20 11.16 -13.90
CA SER A 100 -14.60 11.55 -13.79
C SER A 100 -14.81 13.06 -13.65
N HIS A 101 -13.80 13.79 -13.17
CA HIS A 101 -13.81 15.24 -13.05
C HIS A 101 -12.95 15.94 -14.11
N HIS A 102 -12.70 15.28 -15.25
CA HIS A 102 -11.97 15.84 -16.40
C HIS A 102 -10.56 16.32 -16.06
N GLY A 103 -9.89 15.66 -15.11
CA GLY A 103 -8.52 15.92 -14.73
C GLY A 103 -7.48 15.32 -15.69
N SER A 104 -6.23 15.40 -15.27
CA SER A 104 -5.08 14.93 -16.05
C SER A 104 -5.11 13.41 -16.25
N ILE A 105 -5.28 12.95 -17.50
CA ILE A 105 -5.15 11.53 -17.88
C ILE A 105 -3.76 11.01 -17.55
N ALA A 106 -2.72 11.82 -17.78
CA ALA A 106 -1.34 11.44 -17.48
C ALA A 106 -1.14 11.17 -15.99
N THR A 107 -1.73 12.00 -15.11
CA THR A 107 -1.66 11.80 -13.65
C THR A 107 -2.52 10.61 -13.22
N ALA A 108 -3.73 10.47 -13.77
CA ALA A 108 -4.62 9.35 -13.45
C ALA A 108 -3.97 7.99 -13.77
N LEU A 109 -3.36 7.86 -14.95
CA LEU A 109 -2.74 6.60 -15.37
C LEU A 109 -1.33 6.42 -14.79
N GLY A 110 -0.50 7.46 -14.88
CA GLY A 110 0.92 7.41 -14.55
C GLY A 110 1.23 7.49 -13.06
N VAL A 111 0.40 8.17 -12.28
CA VAL A 111 0.55 8.24 -10.81
C VAL A 111 -0.42 7.26 -10.17
N HIS A 112 -1.73 7.50 -10.30
CA HIS A 112 -2.72 6.76 -9.51
C HIS A 112 -2.82 5.29 -9.91
N THR A 113 -3.13 4.99 -11.18
CA THR A 113 -3.25 3.59 -11.63
C THR A 113 -1.93 2.83 -11.49
N ALA A 114 -0.79 3.45 -11.79
CA ALA A 114 0.53 2.83 -11.60
C ALA A 114 0.80 2.51 -10.12
N THR A 115 0.51 3.43 -9.20
CA THR A 115 0.59 3.16 -7.75
C THR A 115 -0.36 2.04 -7.34
N ALA A 116 -1.60 2.04 -7.84
CA ALA A 116 -2.57 0.98 -7.52
C ALA A 116 -2.06 -0.40 -7.92
N LEU A 117 -1.54 -0.53 -9.15
CA LEU A 117 -0.95 -1.76 -9.65
C LEU A 117 0.30 -2.16 -8.88
N PHE A 118 1.16 -1.21 -8.52
CA PHE A 118 2.34 -1.46 -7.69
C PHE A 118 1.96 -2.03 -6.31
N VAL A 119 0.99 -1.43 -5.64
CA VAL A 119 0.52 -1.88 -4.31
C VAL A 119 -0.14 -3.25 -4.43
N LEU A 120 -1.00 -3.47 -5.44
CA LEU A 120 -1.65 -4.74 -5.67
C LEU A 120 -0.65 -5.85 -6.03
N PHE A 121 0.37 -5.55 -6.82
CA PHE A 121 1.46 -6.47 -7.12
C PHE A 121 2.24 -6.85 -5.86
N THR A 122 2.57 -5.86 -5.02
CA THR A 122 3.25 -6.08 -3.73
C THR A 122 2.41 -6.97 -2.81
N ALA A 123 1.10 -6.70 -2.73
CA ALA A 123 0.14 -7.53 -1.99
C ALA A 123 0.13 -8.98 -2.49
N ALA A 124 0.02 -9.19 -3.80
CA ALA A 124 0.00 -10.53 -4.40
C ALA A 124 1.31 -11.30 -4.15
N LEU A 125 2.45 -10.62 -4.26
CA LEU A 125 3.77 -11.22 -4.01
C LEU A 125 3.92 -11.62 -2.53
N LEU A 126 3.52 -10.73 -1.62
CA LEU A 126 3.58 -10.99 -0.19
C LEU A 126 2.63 -12.10 0.25
N TYR A 127 1.41 -12.15 -0.31
CA TYR A 127 0.44 -13.22 -0.04
C TYR A 127 0.97 -14.59 -0.46
N ARG A 128 1.49 -14.69 -1.70
CA ARG A 128 2.03 -15.94 -2.25
C ARG A 128 3.24 -16.47 -1.47
N THR A 129 4.10 -15.57 -0.99
CA THR A 129 5.27 -15.97 -0.20
C THR A 129 4.88 -16.39 1.22
N SER A 130 3.92 -15.71 1.83
CA SER A 130 3.46 -16.01 3.20
C SER A 130 2.70 -17.33 3.31
N GLU A 131 1.83 -17.66 2.34
CA GLU A 131 1.13 -18.97 2.29
C GLU A 131 2.13 -20.13 2.18
N ARG A 132 3.13 -19.99 1.31
CA ARG A 132 4.15 -21.04 1.10
C ARG A 132 5.04 -21.28 2.32
N ASP A 133 5.39 -20.23 3.05
CA ASP A 133 6.17 -20.36 4.29
C ASP A 133 5.35 -21.09 5.37
N SER A 134 4.05 -20.81 5.43
CA SER A 134 3.10 -21.49 6.33
C SER A 134 2.94 -22.97 5.99
N ASP A 135 2.80 -23.32 4.70
CA ASP A 135 2.73 -24.70 4.22
C ASP A 135 4.00 -25.48 4.53
N THR A 136 5.16 -24.86 4.31
CA THR A 136 6.47 -25.48 4.57
C THR A 136 6.63 -25.79 6.06
N ALA A 137 6.28 -24.84 6.94
CA ALA A 137 6.34 -25.04 8.39
C ALA A 137 5.43 -26.18 8.86
N ARG A 138 4.20 -26.26 8.32
CA ARG A 138 3.24 -27.33 8.64
C ARG A 138 3.75 -28.71 8.20
N GLN A 139 4.37 -28.81 7.03
CA GLN A 139 4.91 -30.09 6.54
C GLN A 139 6.08 -30.59 7.40
N LEU A 140 6.95 -29.67 7.86
CA LEU A 140 8.07 -30.03 8.75
C LEU A 140 7.56 -30.57 10.10
N ASP A 141 6.60 -29.90 10.72
CA ASP A 141 5.98 -30.31 11.97
C ASP A 141 5.33 -31.72 11.90
N GLN A 142 4.60 -31.98 10.81
CA GLN A 142 4.01 -33.30 10.54
C GLN A 142 5.09 -34.38 10.37
N SER A 143 6.17 -34.09 9.65
CA SER A 143 7.26 -35.07 9.43
C SER A 143 8.02 -35.41 10.72
N SER A 144 8.26 -34.43 11.58
CA SER A 144 8.91 -34.63 12.89
C SER A 144 8.03 -35.45 13.84
N SER A 145 6.71 -35.24 13.80
CA SER A 145 5.75 -36.01 14.58
C SER A 145 5.70 -37.49 14.17
N VAL A 146 5.79 -37.77 12.86
CA VAL A 146 5.82 -39.15 12.34
C VAL A 146 7.14 -39.86 12.66
N ALA A 147 8.27 -39.15 12.59
CA ALA A 147 9.58 -39.74 12.88
C ALA A 147 9.82 -40.03 14.38
N ALA A 148 8.99 -39.47 15.26
CA ALA A 148 9.07 -39.67 16.70
C ALA A 148 8.25 -40.88 17.22
N LEU A 149 7.56 -41.61 16.34
CA LEU A 149 6.80 -42.84 16.61
C LEU A 149 7.59 -44.08 16.19
#